data_AF-A0A2S6H5T3-F1
#
_entry.id   AF-A0A2S6H5T3-F1
#
_cell.length_a   1.000
_cell.length_b   1.000
_cell.length_c   1.000
_cell.angle_alpha   90.00
_cell.angle_beta   90.00
_cell.angle_gamma   90.00
#
_symmetry.space_group_name_H-M   'P 1'
#
loop_
_entity.id
_entity.type
_entity.pdbx_description
1 polymer ?
#
loop_
_entity_poly.entity_id
_entity_poly.type
_entity_poly.pdbx_seq_one_letter_code
_entity_poly.pdbx_strand_id
1 'polypeptide(L)' 'MTEQMTSGIELMFVGMGIVFLFLAMLVVAINIMSALVQRYFPETPASKAVPGITVDIDKSVVAAITAAVHQYRKKHN' A
#
# COMPACT_ATOMS: atom_id res chain seq x y z
N MET A 1 42.61 30.92 -1.42
CA MET A 1 42.15 29.65 -2.07
C MET A 1 41.02 28.96 -1.29
N THR A 2 41.00 29.05 0.05
CA THR A 2 39.90 28.51 0.89
C THR A 2 38.62 29.33 0.86
N GLU A 3 38.70 30.67 0.66
CA GLU A 3 37.51 31.55 0.56
C GLU A 3 36.59 31.19 -0.61
N GLN A 4 37.13 31.02 -1.82
CA GLN A 4 36.32 30.67 -3.01
C GLN A 4 35.65 29.30 -2.87
N MET A 5 36.33 28.34 -2.24
CA MET A 5 35.77 27.02 -1.97
C MET A 5 34.59 27.11 -0.99
N THR A 6 34.71 27.95 0.04
CA THR A 6 33.66 28.15 1.04
C THR A 6 32.40 28.77 0.42
N SER A 7 32.57 29.80 -0.42
CA SER A 7 31.44 30.42 -1.14
C SER A 7 30.76 29.46 -2.11
N GLY A 8 31.53 28.58 -2.78
CA GLY A 8 30.96 27.56 -3.66
C GLY A 8 30.11 26.52 -2.93
N ILE A 9 30.56 26.09 -1.75
CA ILE A 9 29.81 25.16 -0.89
C ILE A 9 28.52 25.81 -0.37
N GLU A 10 28.60 27.07 0.06
CA GLU A 10 27.42 27.83 0.52
C GLU A 10 26.37 27.96 -0.60
N LEU A 11 26.80 28.30 -1.82
CA LEU A 11 25.92 28.38 -2.99
C LEU A 11 25.27 27.03 -3.33
N MET A 12 26.02 25.94 -3.24
CA MET A 12 25.51 24.59 -3.49
C MET A 12 24.45 24.21 -2.44
N PHE A 13 24.68 24.53 -1.17
CA PHE A 13 23.74 24.24 -0.09
C PHE A 13 22.44 25.04 -0.25
N VAL A 14 22.55 26.33 -0.58
CA VAL A 14 21.39 27.20 -0.86
C VAL A 14 20.62 26.71 -2.09
N GLY A 15 21.31 26.44 -3.19
CA GLY A 15 20.69 25.95 -4.42
C GLY A 15 19.98 24.61 -4.23
N MET A 16 20.65 23.66 -3.57
CA MET A 16 20.07 22.35 -3.26
C MET A 16 18.91 22.45 -2.27
N GLY A 17 18.99 23.36 -1.29
CA GLY A 17 17.93 23.64 -0.34
C GLY A 17 16.66 24.19 -1.01
N ILE A 18 16.80 25.16 -1.92
CA ILE A 18 15.66 25.73 -2.66
C ILE A 18 14.99 24.67 -3.54
N VAL A 19 15.79 23.86 -4.26
CA VAL A 19 15.25 22.77 -5.08
C VAL A 19 14.50 21.77 -4.20
N PHE A 20 15.07 21.38 -3.06
CA PHE A 20 14.42 20.47 -2.12
C PHE A 20 13.09 21.03 -1.60
N LEU A 21 13.07 22.30 -1.19
CA LEU A 21 11.85 22.98 -0.74
C LEU A 21 10.78 23.02 -1.84
N PHE A 22 11.19 23.32 -3.08
CA PHE A 22 10.28 23.34 -4.22
C PHE A 22 9.69 21.96 -4.51
N LEU A 23 10.52 20.91 -4.55
CA LEU A 23 10.05 19.54 -4.72
C LEU A 23 9.14 19.10 -3.56
N ALA A 24 9.46 19.44 -2.31
CA ALA A 24 8.61 19.16 -1.16
C ALA A 24 7.24 19.84 -1.30
N MET A 25 7.21 21.10 -1.73
CA MET A 25 5.96 21.82 -1.99
C MET A 25 5.13 21.14 -3.09
N LEU A 26 5.76 20.68 -4.17
CA LEU A 26 5.08 19.93 -5.23
C LEU A 26 4.53 18.59 -4.72
N VAL A 27 5.28 17.84 -3.92
CA VAL A 27 4.81 16.59 -3.32
C VAL A 27 3.59 16.85 -2.43
N VAL A 28 3.60 17.92 -1.63
CA VAL A 28 2.44 18.31 -0.83
C VAL A 28 1.24 18.63 -1.72
N ALA A 29 1.43 19.40 -2.79
CA ALA A 29 0.35 19.72 -3.74
C ALA A 29 -0.26 18.46 -4.38
N ILE A 30 0.58 17.50 -4.79
CA ILE A 30 0.12 16.22 -5.34
C ILE A 30 -0.65 15.41 -4.29
N ASN A 31 -0.20 15.40 -3.03
CA ASN A 31 -0.92 14.73 -1.94
C ASN A 31 -2.27 15.37 -1.67
N ILE A 32 -2.35 16.71 -1.66
CA ILE A 32 -3.62 17.42 -1.53
C ILE A 32 -4.55 17.05 -2.67
N MET A 33 -4.05 17.08 -3.92
CA MET A 33 -4.84 16.68 -5.08
C MET A 33 -5.33 15.24 -4.95
N SER A 34 -4.46 14.30 -4.56
CA SER A 34 -4.79 12.89 -4.33
C SER A 34 -5.89 12.74 -3.27
N ALA A 35 -5.78 13.45 -2.14
CA ALA A 35 -6.78 13.43 -1.07
C ALA A 35 -8.12 14.03 -1.51
N LEU A 36 -8.09 15.13 -2.28
CA LEU A 36 -9.30 15.73 -2.84
C LEU A 36 -9.98 14.77 -3.83
N VAL A 37 -9.20 14.13 -4.71
CA VAL A 37 -9.71 13.12 -5.65
C VAL A 37 -10.35 11.96 -4.89
N GLN A 38 -9.67 11.35 -3.92
CA GLN A 38 -10.24 10.26 -3.12
C GLN A 38 -11.52 10.67 -2.37
N ARG A 39 -11.61 11.93 -1.91
CA ARG A 39 -12.77 12.44 -1.16
C ARG A 39 -13.98 12.76 -2.05
N TYR A 40 -13.76 13.38 -3.21
CA TYR A 40 -14.84 13.83 -4.10
C TYR A 40 -15.18 12.83 -5.20
N PHE A 41 -14.19 12.03 -5.61
CA PHE A 41 -14.30 10.93 -6.56
C PHE A 41 -13.72 9.67 -5.91
N PRO A 42 -14.40 9.12 -4.88
CA PRO A 42 -14.01 7.82 -4.36
C PRO A 42 -14.13 6.81 -5.50
N GLU A 43 -12.98 6.46 -6.08
CA GLU A 43 -12.84 5.26 -6.90
C GLU A 43 -13.23 4.11 -5.99
N THR A 44 -14.49 3.65 -6.06
CA THR A 44 -14.86 2.36 -5.49
C THR A 44 -13.85 1.39 -6.08
N PRO A 45 -12.98 0.76 -5.27
CA PRO A 45 -12.10 -0.25 -5.82
C PRO A 45 -13.05 -1.20 -6.51
N ALA A 46 -12.95 -1.32 -7.84
CA ALA A 46 -13.63 -2.36 -8.55
C ALA A 46 -13.21 -3.60 -7.79
N SER A 47 -14.12 -4.15 -6.98
CA SER A 47 -13.90 -5.44 -6.37
C SER A 47 -13.59 -6.27 -7.59
N LYS A 48 -12.31 -6.59 -7.79
CA LYS A 48 -11.95 -7.72 -8.59
C LYS A 48 -12.62 -8.83 -7.80
N ALA A 49 -13.87 -9.10 -8.16
CA ALA A 49 -14.43 -10.40 -8.04
C ALA A 49 -13.40 -11.24 -8.80
N VAL A 50 -12.37 -11.69 -8.08
CA VAL A 50 -11.87 -13.03 -8.27
C VAL A 50 -13.16 -13.81 -8.38
N PRO A 51 -13.47 -14.40 -9.53
CA PRO A 51 -14.63 -15.26 -9.63
C PRO A 51 -14.45 -16.24 -8.48
N GLY A 52 -15.20 -16.01 -7.40
CA GLY A 52 -15.24 -16.93 -6.29
C GLY A 52 -15.70 -18.18 -6.98
N ILE A 53 -14.83 -19.18 -7.04
CA ILE A 53 -15.24 -20.48 -7.53
C ILE A 53 -16.34 -20.86 -6.56
N THR A 54 -17.60 -20.69 -6.97
CA THR A 54 -18.75 -21.28 -6.32
C THR A 54 -18.62 -22.77 -6.65
N VAL A 55 -17.65 -23.41 -6.02
CA VAL A 55 -17.68 -24.85 -5.92
C VAL A 55 -18.92 -25.10 -5.09
N ASP A 56 -19.93 -25.71 -5.70
CA ASP A 56 -21.04 -26.29 -4.98
C ASP A 56 -20.48 -27.46 -4.18
N ILE A 57 -19.79 -27.13 -3.08
CA ILE A 57 -19.24 -28.13 -2.18
C ILE A 57 -20.43 -28.60 -1.38
N ASP A 58 -20.84 -29.83 -1.67
CA ASP A 58 -21.88 -30.48 -0.91
C ASP A 58 -21.52 -30.43 0.59
N LYS A 59 -22.44 -29.88 1.39
CA LYS A 59 -22.32 -29.77 2.84
C LYS A 59 -22.08 -31.14 3.47
N SER A 60 -22.55 -32.23 2.84
CA SER A 60 -22.30 -33.60 3.27
C SER A 60 -20.81 -33.96 3.24
N VAL A 61 -20.10 -33.54 2.19
CA VAL A 61 -18.66 -33.79 2.01
C VAL A 61 -17.86 -32.99 3.03
N VAL A 62 -18.22 -31.71 3.26
CA VAL A 62 -17.57 -30.88 4.30
C VAL A 62 -17.78 -31.48 5.70
N ALA A 63 -18.99 -31.97 6.00
CA ALA A 63 -19.29 -32.63 7.26
C ALA A 63 -18.49 -33.93 7.44
N ALA A 64 -18.37 -34.75 6.39
CA ALA A 64 -17.59 -35.99 6.41
C ALA A 64 -16.10 -35.72 6.65
N ILE A 65 -15.51 -34.73 5.95
CA ILE A 65 -14.11 -34.32 6.16
C ILE A 65 -13.91 -33.81 7.58
N THR A 66 -14.83 -32.98 8.08
CA THR A 66 -14.76 -32.42 9.44
C THR A 66 -14.82 -33.53 10.50
N ALA A 67 -15.71 -34.51 10.34
CA ALA A 67 -15.81 -35.66 11.24
C ALA A 67 -14.55 -36.52 11.21
N ALA A 68 -13.98 -36.76 10.03
CA ALA A 68 -12.74 -37.52 9.87
C ALA A 68 -11.56 -36.83 10.57
N VAL A 69 -11.40 -35.51 10.41
CA VAL A 69 -10.36 -34.73 11.09
C VAL A 69 -10.56 -34.76 12.61
N HIS A 70 -11.80 -34.61 13.09
CA HIS A 70 -12.11 -34.70 14.52
C HIS A 70 -11.80 -36.08 15.11
N GLN A 71 -12.14 -37.15 14.40
CA GLN A 71 -11.84 -38.51 14.81
C GLN A 71 -10.34 -38.78 14.82
N TYR A 72 -9.60 -38.31 13.80
CA TYR A 72 -8.16 -38.43 13.74
C TYR A 72 -7.49 -37.73 14.94
N ARG A 73 -7.90 -36.48 15.23
CA ARG A 73 -7.38 -35.71 16.37
C ARG A 73 -7.72 -36.34 17.72
N LYS A 74 -8.90 -36.95 17.86
CA LYS A 74 -9.28 -37.68 19.08
C LYS A 74 -8.51 -38.99 19.25
N LYS A 75 -8.07 -39.60 18.16
CA LYS A 75 -7.30 -40.86 18.16
C LYS A 75 -5.79 -40.63 18.32
N HIS A 76 -5.28 -39.45 17.92
CA HIS A 76 -3.86 -39.09 17.98
C HIS A 76 -3.54 -38.03 19.04
N ASN A 77 -4.46 -37.79 19.98
CA ASN A 77 -4.22 -37.18 21.29
C ASN A 77 -4.45 -38.24 22.37
#